data_AF-A0A2U1MXK4-F1
#
_entry.id   AF-A0A2U1MXK4-F1
#
_cell.length_a   1.000
_cell.length_b   1.000
_cell.length_c   1.000
_cell.angle_alpha   90.00
_cell.angle_beta   90.00
_cell.angle_gamma   90.00
#
_symmetry.space_group_name_H-M   'P 1'
#
loop_
_entity.id
_entity.type
_entity.pdbx_description
1 polymer ?
#
loop_
_entity_poly.entity_id
_entity_poly.type
_entity_poly.pdbx_seq_one_letter_code
_entity_poly.pdbx_strand_id
1 'polypeptide(L)' 'MVLLQQNKFVFWYTRRTPGVRTQSSYEDNIKQIMDFSTVEGFWVCYCHLARPSSLPSPTDLHLFKQGIRPLWEVHMIFGL' A
#
# COMPACT_ATOMS: atom_id res chain seq x y z
N MET A 1 -8.06 -5.26 25.65
CA MET A 1 -8.85 -6.01 24.63
C MET A 1 -8.26 -5.63 23.28
N VAL A 2 -7.87 -6.60 22.44
CA VAL A 2 -7.30 -6.36 21.09
C VAL A 2 -8.36 -6.75 20.07
N LEU A 3 -8.70 -5.87 19.14
CA LEU A 3 -9.70 -6.12 18.11
C LEU A 3 -9.03 -6.76 16.89
N LEU A 4 -9.29 -8.05 16.68
CA LEU A 4 -8.80 -8.79 15.52
C LEU A 4 -9.62 -8.47 14.27
N GLN A 5 -8.92 -8.36 13.13
CA GLN A 5 -9.56 -8.27 11.82
C GLN A 5 -9.72 -9.66 11.21
N GLN A 6 -10.79 -9.85 10.43
CA GLN A 6 -11.07 -11.14 9.78
C GLN A 6 -10.06 -11.50 8.69
N ASN A 7 -9.33 -10.51 8.16
CA ASN A 7 -8.27 -10.70 7.18
C ASN A 7 -7.03 -9.91 7.61
N LYS A 8 -5.85 -10.39 7.23
CA LYS A 8 -4.61 -9.61 7.30
C LYS A 8 -4.58 -8.60 6.17
N PHE A 9 -4.17 -7.37 6.47
CA PHE A 9 -4.04 -6.29 5.49
C PHE A 9 -2.59 -5.82 5.42
N VAL A 10 -2.25 -5.20 4.30
CA VAL A 10 -0.91 -4.76 3.94
C VAL A 10 -0.99 -3.37 3.35
N PHE A 11 -0.22 -2.43 3.91
CA PHE A 11 0.02 -1.13 3.30
C PHE A 11 1.09 -1.24 2.23
N TRP A 12 0.83 -0.64 1.08
CA TRP A 12 1.75 -0.50 -0.02
C TRP A 12 1.91 0.97 -0.37
N TYR A 13 3.06 1.35 -0.91
CA TYR A 13 3.23 2.65 -1.54
C TYR A 13 3.83 2.51 -2.93
N THR A 14 3.44 3.43 -3.81
CA THR A 14 4.05 3.64 -5.11
C THR A 14 4.59 5.04 -5.19
N ARG A 15 5.86 5.20 -5.54
CA ARG A 15 6.46 6.51 -5.82
C ARG A 15 6.91 6.53 -7.27
N ARG A 16 6.45 7.49 -8.05
CA ARG A 16 6.96 7.70 -9.42
C ARG A 16 7.91 8.88 -9.41
N THR A 17 9.08 8.73 -10.00
CA THR A 17 10.04 9.84 -10.13
C THR A 17 9.75 10.58 -11.44
N PRO A 18 9.28 11.84 -11.40
CA PRO A 18 9.04 12.60 -12.63
C PRO A 18 10.34 12.82 -13.40
N GLY A 19 10.36 12.55 -14.71
CA GLY A 19 11.49 12.89 -15.59
C GLY A 19 12.51 11.77 -15.87
N VAL A 20 12.39 10.60 -15.25
CA VAL A 20 13.23 9.43 -15.58
C VAL A 20 12.62 8.70 -16.78
N ARG A 21 13.31 8.73 -17.93
CA ARG A 21 12.84 8.12 -19.20
C ARG A 21 12.91 6.58 -19.20
N THR A 22 13.77 6.01 -18.36
CA THR A 22 13.74 4.57 -18.04
C THR A 22 12.65 4.35 -17.02
N GLN A 23 11.43 4.15 -17.50
CA GLN A 23 10.32 3.74 -16.66
C GLN A 23 10.69 2.36 -16.11
N SER A 24 11.24 2.30 -14.88
CA SER A 24 11.24 1.04 -14.13
C SER A 24 9.80 0.56 -14.10
N SER A 25 9.58 -0.74 -14.30
CA SER A 25 8.23 -1.29 -14.43
C SER A 25 7.40 -0.80 -13.24
N TYR A 26 6.11 -0.52 -13.44
CA TYR A 26 5.24 -0.05 -12.35
C TYR A 26 5.37 -0.96 -11.11
N GLU A 27 5.59 -2.25 -11.35
CA GLU A 27 5.86 -3.28 -10.35
C GLU A 27 7.10 -3.00 -9.48
N ASP A 28 8.19 -2.49 -10.05
CA ASP A 28 9.43 -2.19 -9.32
C ASP A 28 9.28 -1.02 -8.34
N ASN A 29 8.29 -0.16 -8.62
CA ASN A 29 7.99 1.02 -7.83
C ASN A 29 6.94 0.76 -6.74
N ILE A 30 6.30 -0.42 -6.75
CA ILE A 30 5.38 -0.88 -5.71
C ILE A 30 6.18 -1.48 -4.57
N LYS A 31 6.02 -0.96 -3.36
CA LYS A 31 6.69 -1.49 -2.17
C LYS A 31 5.72 -1.70 -1.02
N GLN A 32 5.83 -2.86 -0.39
CA GLN A 32 5.14 -3.16 0.85
C GLN A 32 5.79 -2.37 1.99
N ILE A 33 4.96 -1.71 2.81
CA ILE A 33 5.40 -0.93 3.97
C ILE A 33 5.30 -1.81 5.22
N MET A 34 4.10 -2.32 5.49
CA MET A 34 3.81 -3.10 6.70
C MET A 34 2.50 -3.87 6.57
N ASP A 35 2.41 -5.01 7.25
CA ASP A 35 1.19 -5.79 7.40
C ASP A 35 0.66 -5.76 8.84
N PHE A 36 -0.66 -5.90 8.99
CA PHE A 36 -1.34 -5.92 10.27
C PHE A 36 -2.56 -6.84 10.23
N SER A 37 -2.91 -7.38 11.40
CA SER A 37 -4.06 -8.29 11.59
C SER A 37 -5.04 -7.79 12.66
N THR A 38 -4.80 -6.60 13.21
CA THR A 38 -5.57 -6.01 14.30
C THR A 38 -5.89 -4.55 14.01
N VAL A 39 -6.98 -4.05 14.59
CA VAL A 39 -7.38 -2.65 14.45
C VAL A 39 -6.36 -1.73 15.10
N GLU A 40 -5.79 -2.13 16.23
CA GLU A 40 -4.72 -1.39 16.91
C GLU A 40 -3.45 -1.35 16.06
N GLY A 41 -3.14 -2.47 15.38
CA GLY A 41 -2.04 -2.54 14.42
C GLY A 41 -2.23 -1.54 13.29
N PHE A 42 -3.44 -1.44 12.71
CA PHE A 42 -3.77 -0.41 11.73
C PHE A 42 -3.47 1.00 12.22
N TRP A 43 -3.89 1.35 13.44
CA TRP A 43 -3.68 2.70 13.99
C TRP A 43 -2.21 2.98 14.27
N VAL A 44 -1.46 2.00 14.80
CA VAL A 44 0.00 2.12 14.98
C VAL A 44 0.68 2.38 13.65
N CYS A 45 0.33 1.62 12.61
CA CYS A 45 0.82 1.82 11.25
C CYS A 45 0.50 3.24 10.74
N TYR A 46 -0.78 3.61 10.79
CA TYR A 46 -1.28 4.87 10.24
C TYR A 46 -0.69 6.10 10.91
N CYS A 47 -0.50 6.08 12.24
CA CYS A 47 0.07 7.22 12.98
C CYS A 47 1.55 7.50 12.62
N HIS A 48 2.29 6.50 12.12
CA HIS A 48 3.69 6.67 11.70
C HIS A 48 3.83 6.91 10.19
N LEU A 49 2.75 6.76 9.42
CA LEU A 49 2.76 7.12 8.00
C LEU A 49 2.73 8.64 7.83
N ALA A 50 3.51 9.14 6.89
CA ALA A 50 3.42 10.53 6.48
C ALA A 50 2.01 10.78 5.90
N ARG A 51 1.39 11.90 6.28
CA ARG A 51 0.05 12.24 5.78
C ARG A 51 0.09 12.30 4.26
N PRO A 52 -0.98 11.86 3.56
CA PRO A 52 -1.03 11.91 2.10
C PRO A 52 -0.68 13.29 1.52
N SER A 53 -1.07 14.37 2.21
CA SER A 53 -0.76 15.75 1.83
C SER A 53 0.72 16.15 1.93
N SER A 54 1.53 15.40 2.67
CA SER A 54 2.96 15.64 2.88
C SER A 54 3.85 14.73 2.04
N LEU A 55 3.27 13.75 1.35
CA LEU A 55 4.05 12.81 0.53
C LEU A 55 4.60 13.50 -0.73
N PRO A 56 5.83 13.19 -1.15
CA PRO A 56 6.41 13.72 -2.38
C PRO A 56 5.54 13.32 -3.58
N SER A 57 5.08 14.29 -4.37
CA SER A 57 4.27 13.99 -5.55
C SER A 57 5.12 13.43 -6.70
N PRO A 58 4.62 12.44 -7.47
CA PRO A 58 3.42 11.62 -7.21
C PRO A 58 3.74 10.38 -6.35
N THR A 59 3.07 10.28 -5.21
CA THR A 59 3.09 9.08 -4.35
C THR A 59 1.65 8.63 -4.10
N ASP A 60 1.37 7.34 -4.29
CA ASP A 60 0.09 6.73 -3.96
C ASP A 60 0.27 5.75 -2.79
N LEU A 61 -0.71 5.71 -1.89
CA LEU A 61 -0.80 4.72 -0.82
C LEU A 61 -1.93 3.76 -1.12
N HIS A 62 -1.68 2.47 -0.94
CA HIS A 62 -2.65 1.42 -1.20
C HIS A 62 -2.81 0.53 0.03
N LEU A 63 -4.02 0.03 0.25
CA LEU A 63 -4.31 -0.94 1.31
C LEU A 63 -4.98 -2.17 0.70
N PHE A 64 -4.32 -3.31 0.81
CA PHE A 64 -4.80 -4.57 0.22
C PHE A 64 -4.76 -5.70 1.24
N LYS A 65 -5.59 -6.73 1.05
CA LYS A 65 -5.48 -7.97 1.85
C LYS A 65 -4.12 -8.63 1.58
N GLN A 66 -3.59 -9.32 2.58
CA GLN A 66 -2.35 -10.07 2.45
C GLN A 66 -2.45 -11.08 1.29
N GLY A 67 -1.40 -11.11 0.46
CA GLY A 67 -1.35 -11.94 -0.75
C GLY A 67 -1.86 -11.24 -2.02
N ILE A 68 -2.54 -10.08 -1.89
CA ILE A 68 -2.97 -9.29 -3.04
C ILE A 68 -1.96 -8.16 -3.27
N ARG A 69 -1.34 -8.16 -4.46
CA ARG A 69 -0.48 -7.05 -4.90
C ARG A 69 -1.34 -5.95 -5.53
N PRO A 70 -1.03 -4.65 -5.33
CA PRO A 70 -1.76 -3.51 -5.88
C PRO A 70 -1.47 -3.32 -7.39
N LEU A 71 -1.66 -4.37 -8.17
CA LEU A 71 -1.53 -4.36 -9.62
C LEU A 71 -2.91 -4.23 -10.24
N TRP A 72 -3.03 -3.36 -11.23
CA TRP A 72 -4.29 -3.09 -11.93
C TRP A 72 -4.86 -4.37 -12.58
N GLU A 73 -4.00 -5.30 -13.02
CA GLU A 73 -4.40 -6.61 -13.55
C GLU A 73 -5.01 -7.52 -12.49
N VAL A 74 -4.47 -7.51 -11.27
CA VAL A 74 -4.97 -8.32 -10.15
C VAL A 74 -6.35 -7.82 -9.70
N HIS A 75 -6.59 -6.50 -9.73
CA HIS A 75 -7.91 -5.95 -9.42
C HIS A 75 -8.96 -6.36 -10.46
N MET A 76 -8.63 -6.35 -11.75
CA MET A 76 -9.55 -6.78 -12.81
C MET A 76 -9.84 -8.29 -12.80
N ILE A 77 -8.87 -9.12 -12.43
CA ILE A 77 -9.03 -10.58 -12.43
C ILE A 77 -9.82 -11.07 -11.20
N PHE A 78 -9.63 -10.43 -10.04
CA PHE A 78 -10.24 -10.88 -8.79
C PHE A 78 -11.52 -10.14 -8.40
N GLY A 79 -11.94 -9.11 -9.14
CA GLY A 79 -13.27 -8.50 -9.02
C GLY A 79 -13.66 -8.12 -7.59
N LEU A 80 -12.72 -7.55 -6.83
CA LEU A 80 -13.01 -6.94 -5.53
C LEU A 80 -13.56 -5.54 -5.71
#